data_AF-A0A528FDB0-F1
#
_entry.id   AF-A0A528FDB0-F1
#
_cell.length_a   1.000
_cell.length_b   1.000
_cell.length_c   1.000
_cell.angle_alpha   90.00
_cell.angle_beta   90.00
_cell.angle_gamma   90.00
#
_symmetry.space_group_name_H-M   'P 1'
#
loop_
_entity.id
_entity.type
_entity.pdbx_description
1 polymer ?
#
loop_
_entity_poly.entity_id
_entity_poly.type
_entity_poly.pdbx_seq_one_letter_code
_entity_poly.pdbx_strand_id
1 'polypeptide(L)'
;MTEHRSPDTNFRTSLLEENDGPGANPTDNQTMGEIIAARFSRRGFLQGSLAATAIAATVSPLALILADDARAAGGSAFSFDEVEAGVDDKHHVAAGYDADVLLRWG
;
A
#
# COMPACT_ATOMS: atom_id res chain seq x y z
N MET A 1 -9.49 29.05 41.51
CA MET A 1 -10.47 28.95 40.41
C MET A 1 -9.85 28.08 39.33
N THR A 2 -9.96 26.77 39.47
CA THR A 2 -9.38 25.79 38.53
C THR A 2 -10.43 25.55 37.46
N GLU A 3 -10.20 26.07 36.24
CA GLU A 3 -11.10 25.82 35.13
C GLU A 3 -11.07 24.33 34.75
N HIS A 4 -12.23 23.69 34.80
CA HIS A 4 -12.47 22.37 34.23
C HIS A 4 -12.50 22.52 32.71
N ARG A 5 -11.37 22.28 32.05
CA ARG A 5 -11.31 22.14 30.59
C ARG A 5 -12.17 20.94 30.18
N SER A 6 -13.24 21.19 29.43
CA SER A 6 -14.15 20.15 28.94
C SER A 6 -13.39 19.09 28.13
N PRO A 7 -13.68 17.80 28.31
CA PRO A 7 -12.93 16.69 27.69
C PRO A 7 -13.15 16.54 26.18
N ASP A 8 -14.09 17.26 25.57
CA ASP A 8 -14.58 16.97 24.21
C ASP A 8 -14.03 17.89 23.12
N THR A 9 -12.73 18.23 23.15
CA THR A 9 -12.09 18.85 21.98
C THR A 9 -11.53 17.77 21.06
N ASN A 10 -12.43 17.10 20.32
CA ASN A 10 -12.02 16.25 19.21
C ASN A 10 -11.54 17.13 18.05
N PHE A 11 -10.40 16.78 17.44
CA PHE A 11 -9.91 17.52 16.28
C PHE A 11 -10.87 17.31 15.12
N ARG A 12 -11.17 18.36 14.34
CA ARG A 12 -12.05 18.22 13.16
C ARG A 12 -11.60 17.10 12.20
N THR A 13 -10.29 16.84 12.14
CA THR A 13 -9.70 15.78 11.32
C THR A 13 -9.96 14.38 11.85
N SER A 14 -10.25 14.19 13.14
CA SER A 14 -10.55 12.88 13.72
C SER A 14 -12.00 12.43 13.53
N LEU A 15 -12.87 13.29 12.99
CA LEU A 15 -14.28 12.97 12.67
C LEU A 15 -14.47 12.54 11.20
N LEU A 16 -13.41 12.52 10.40
CA LEU A 16 -13.49 12.17 8.97
C LEU A 16 -13.84 10.70 8.77
N GLU A 17 -13.36 9.81 9.64
CA GLU A 17 -13.71 8.38 9.61
C GLU A 17 -15.19 8.12 9.98
N GLU A 18 -15.81 9.02 10.75
CA GLU A 18 -17.25 8.95 11.06
C GLU A 18 -18.13 9.50 9.92
N ASN A 19 -17.53 10.20 8.95
CA ASN A 19 -18.20 10.72 7.76
C ASN A 19 -18.02 9.80 6.54
N ASP A 20 -17.76 8.51 6.77
CA ASP A 20 -17.92 7.51 5.71
C ASP A 20 -19.41 7.41 5.36
N GLY A 21 -19.75 7.87 4.15
CA GLY A 21 -21.10 7.70 3.61
C GLY A 21 -21.48 6.21 3.52
N PRO A 22 -22.74 5.89 3.21
CA PRO A 22 -23.17 4.51 3.08
C PRO A 22 -22.29 3.76 2.05
N GLY A 23 -21.72 2.64 2.48
CA GLY A 23 -20.86 1.82 1.62
C GLY A 23 -21.61 1.38 0.38
N ALA A 24 -21.15 1.83 -0.79
CA ALA A 24 -21.76 1.50 -2.09
C ALA A 24 -21.23 0.18 -2.68
N ASN A 25 -20.15 -0.37 -2.09
CA ASN A 25 -19.56 -1.62 -2.55
C ASN A 25 -20.41 -2.82 -2.07
N PRO A 26 -21.01 -3.62 -2.98
CA PRO A 26 -21.87 -4.74 -2.61
C PRO A 26 -21.08 -6.00 -2.20
N THR A 27 -19.75 -5.99 -2.30
CA THR A 27 -18.91 -7.14 -1.96
C THR A 27 -18.52 -7.12 -0.48
N ASP A 28 -18.41 -8.29 0.14
CA ASP A 28 -17.92 -8.45 1.52
C ASP A 28 -16.38 -8.34 1.66
N ASN A 29 -15.73 -7.63 0.74
CA ASN A 29 -14.29 -7.41 0.79
C ASN A 29 -13.93 -6.43 1.91
N GLN A 30 -12.72 -6.59 2.45
CA GLN A 30 -12.20 -5.68 3.47
C GLN A 30 -12.20 -4.24 2.97
N THR A 31 -12.58 -3.31 3.84
CA THR A 31 -12.51 -1.88 3.52
C THR A 31 -11.06 -1.38 3.53
N MET A 32 -10.78 -0.27 2.86
CA MET A 32 -9.46 0.35 2.93
C MET A 32 -9.07 0.69 4.37
N GLY A 33 -10.02 1.17 5.17
CA GLY A 33 -9.81 1.45 6.60
C GLY A 33 -9.40 0.20 7.39
N GLU A 34 -10.03 -0.94 7.13
CA GLU A 34 -9.68 -2.22 7.77
C GLU A 34 -8.28 -2.69 7.37
N ILE A 35 -7.89 -2.53 6.10
CA ILE A 35 -6.54 -2.86 5.62
C ILE A 35 -5.49 -1.98 6.32
N ILE A 36 -5.75 -0.68 6.42
CA ILE A 36 -4.88 0.28 7.11
C ILE A 36 -4.79 -0.06 8.60
N ALA A 37 -5.92 -0.28 9.27
CA ALA A 37 -5.98 -0.61 10.69
C ALA A 37 -5.22 -1.91 11.02
N ALA A 38 -5.34 -2.94 10.17
CA ALA A 38 -4.57 -4.18 10.30
C ALA A 38 -3.06 -3.91 10.24
N ARG A 39 -2.63 -3.07 9.28
CA ARG A 39 -1.22 -2.72 9.03
C ARG A 39 -0.58 -1.88 10.12
N PHE A 40 -1.37 -1.05 10.82
CA PHE A 40 -0.93 -0.13 11.88
C PHE A 40 -1.42 -0.53 13.29
N SER A 41 -1.76 -1.80 13.49
CA SER A 41 -2.17 -2.29 14.81
C SER A 41 -0.99 -2.38 15.80
N ARG A 42 -1.26 -2.19 17.11
CA ARG A 42 -0.25 -2.35 18.17
C ARG A 42 0.41 -3.73 18.15
N ARG A 43 -0.39 -4.78 17.92
CA ARG A 43 0.12 -6.15 17.79
C ARG A 43 1.00 -6.30 16.55
N GLY A 44 0.58 -5.76 15.41
CA GLY A 44 1.37 -5.76 14.19
C GLY A 44 2.70 -5.02 14.38
N PHE A 45 2.69 -3.89 15.08
CA PHE A 45 3.90 -3.17 15.45
C PHE A 45 4.83 -4.00 16.34
N LEU A 46 4.32 -4.63 17.40
CA LEU A 46 5.11 -5.50 18.29
C LEU A 46 5.68 -6.73 17.58
N GLN A 47 4.89 -7.35 16.70
CA GLN A 47 5.35 -8.48 15.88
C GLN A 47 6.44 -8.04 14.89
N GLY A 48 6.26 -6.89 14.23
CA GLY A 48 7.25 -6.33 13.32
C GLY A 48 8.56 -5.97 14.02
N SER A 49 8.49 -5.35 15.20
CA SER A 49 9.68 -5.02 15.98
C SER A 49 10.40 -6.27 16.50
N LEU A 50 9.67 -7.29 16.96
CA LEU A 50 10.25 -8.57 17.37
C LEU A 50 10.93 -9.30 16.20
N ALA A 51 10.31 -9.30 15.01
CA ALA A 51 10.91 -9.91 13.83
C ALA A 51 12.22 -9.20 13.43
N ALA A 52 12.20 -7.86 13.42
CA ALA A 52 13.40 -7.08 13.13
C ALA A 52 14.53 -7.34 14.14
N THR A 53 14.23 -7.43 15.44
CA THR A 53 15.25 -7.74 16.46
C THR A 53 15.75 -9.17 16.38
N ALA A 54 14.89 -10.14 16.11
CA ALA A 54 15.31 -11.53 15.90
C ALA A 54 16.26 -11.66 14.70
N ILE A 55 15.96 -10.98 13.59
CA ILE A 55 16.85 -10.92 12.41
C ILE A 55 18.18 -10.25 12.79
N ALA A 56 18.13 -9.07 13.41
CA ALA A 56 19.35 -8.36 13.82
C ALA A 56 20.21 -9.16 14.83
N ALA A 57 19.59 -9.95 15.71
CA ALA A 57 20.29 -10.76 16.69
C ALA A 57 20.90 -12.04 16.11
N THR A 58 20.30 -12.60 15.05
CA THR A 58 20.74 -13.89 14.47
C THR A 58 21.56 -13.74 13.19
N VAL A 59 21.41 -12.62 12.47
CA VAL A 59 22.14 -12.36 11.23
C VAL A 59 23.32 -11.45 11.55
N SER A 60 24.53 -12.02 11.48
CA SER A 60 25.78 -11.26 11.58
C SER A 60 25.94 -10.31 10.38
N PRO A 61 26.52 -9.11 10.55
CA PRO A 61 26.89 -8.24 9.43
C PRO A 61 27.73 -8.97 8.36
N LEU A 62 28.58 -9.91 8.77
CA LEU A 62 29.36 -10.73 7.85
C LEU A 62 28.47 -11.68 7.02
N ALA A 63 27.38 -12.18 7.59
CA ALA A 63 26.40 -13.00 6.87
C ALA A 63 25.59 -12.20 5.85
N LEU A 64 25.36 -10.90 6.08
CA LEU A 64 24.75 -10.01 5.09
C LEU A 64 25.72 -9.67 3.95
N ILE A 65 27.00 -9.49 4.24
CA ILE A 65 28.04 -9.23 3.23
C ILE A 65 28.31 -10.47 2.37
N LEU A 66 28.24 -11.66 2.97
CA LEU A 66 28.41 -12.94 2.30
C LEU A 66 27.10 -13.51 1.73
N ALA A 67 25.96 -12.84 1.96
CA ALA A 67 24.71 -13.26 1.37
C ALA A 67 24.83 -13.13 -0.15
N ASP A 68 24.51 -14.22 -0.85
CA ASP A 68 24.41 -14.20 -2.31
C ASP A 68 23.33 -13.18 -2.70
N ASP A 69 23.50 -12.51 -3.83
CA ASP A 69 22.52 -11.52 -4.30
C ASP A 69 21.12 -12.16 -4.31
N ALA A 70 20.15 -11.46 -3.71
CA ALA A 70 18.78 -11.93 -3.69
C ALA A 70 18.35 -12.22 -5.13
N ARG A 71 18.15 -13.52 -5.43
CA ARG A 71 17.64 -14.01 -6.70
C ARG A 71 16.15 -13.67 -6.77
N ALA A 72 15.81 -12.38 -6.81
CA ALA A 72 14.55 -11.97 -7.40
C ALA A 72 14.51 -12.62 -8.79
N ALA A 73 13.44 -13.33 -9.11
CA ALA A 73 13.28 -13.91 -10.44
C ALA A 73 13.39 -12.74 -11.45
N GLY A 74 14.57 -12.60 -12.06
CA GLY A 74 15.01 -11.43 -12.82
C GLY A 74 14.42 -11.41 -14.21
N GLY A 75 13.11 -11.60 -14.31
CA GLY A 75 12.37 -11.53 -15.56
C GLY A 75 11.03 -10.87 -15.27
N SER A 76 10.74 -9.81 -16.04
CA SER A 76 9.36 -9.36 -16.15
C SER A 76 8.49 -10.53 -16.59
N ALA A 77 7.28 -10.65 -16.01
CA ALA A 77 6.28 -11.58 -16.54
C ALA A 77 5.85 -11.22 -17.98
N PHE A 78 6.19 -10.00 -18.41
CA PHE A 78 5.88 -9.47 -19.73
C PHE A 78 7.02 -9.73 -20.70
N SER A 79 6.66 -10.15 -21.92
CA SER A 79 7.58 -10.44 -23.03
C SER A 79 7.78 -9.25 -23.97
N PHE A 80 7.41 -8.04 -23.55
CA PHE A 80 7.52 -6.82 -24.35
C PHE A 80 8.43 -5.80 -23.68
N ASP A 81 9.04 -4.94 -24.50
CA ASP A 81 9.89 -3.84 -24.03
C ASP A 81 9.03 -2.79 -23.30
N GLU A 82 9.57 -2.25 -22.21
CA GLU A 82 8.87 -1.25 -21.39
C GLU A 82 8.47 -0.04 -22.23
N VAL A 83 7.19 0.35 -22.13
CA VAL A 83 6.63 1.52 -22.81
C VAL A 83 7.01 2.77 -22.02
N GLU A 84 7.52 3.80 -22.70
CA GLU A 84 7.92 5.06 -22.08
C GLU A 84 6.73 5.73 -21.38
N ALA A 85 6.92 6.14 -20.13
CA ALA A 85 5.90 6.87 -19.38
C ALA A 85 5.79 8.31 -19.88
N GLY A 86 4.65 8.65 -20.46
CA GLY A 86 4.33 10.00 -20.94
C GLY A 86 2.93 10.43 -20.55
N VAL A 87 2.69 11.76 -20.54
CA VAL A 87 1.35 12.34 -20.38
C VAL A 87 1.02 13.06 -21.68
N ASP A 88 0.27 12.40 -22.54
CA ASP A 88 -0.27 12.98 -23.78
C ASP A 88 -1.70 12.47 -24.07
N ASP A 89 -2.25 12.87 -25.22
CA ASP A 89 -3.60 12.53 -25.65
C ASP A 89 -3.70 11.17 -26.35
N LYS A 90 -2.59 10.42 -26.47
CA LYS A 90 -2.52 9.15 -27.19
C LYS A 90 -2.50 7.96 -26.23
N HIS A 91 -3.08 6.87 -26.70
CA HIS A 91 -2.97 5.58 -26.03
C HIS A 91 -1.73 4.85 -26.55
N HIS A 92 -0.67 4.79 -25.73
CA HIS A 92 0.57 4.09 -26.07
C HIS A 92 0.48 2.62 -25.69
N VAL A 93 0.86 1.74 -26.62
CA VAL A 93 0.91 0.29 -26.44
C VAL A 93 2.30 -0.23 -26.82
N ALA A 94 2.65 -1.40 -26.32
CA ALA A 94 3.91 -2.05 -26.65
C ALA A 94 3.99 -2.39 -28.15
N ALA A 95 5.20 -2.45 -28.69
CA ALA A 95 5.43 -2.78 -30.09
C ALA A 95 4.83 -4.16 -30.44
N GLY A 96 4.07 -4.23 -31.53
CA GLY A 96 3.40 -5.46 -31.98
C GLY A 96 2.06 -5.76 -31.29
N TYR A 97 1.56 -4.84 -30.46
CA TYR A 97 0.23 -4.91 -29.86
C TYR A 97 -0.66 -3.80 -30.42
N ASP A 98 -1.96 -4.08 -30.47
CA ASP A 98 -3.00 -3.13 -30.85
C ASP A 98 -3.96 -2.89 -29.68
N ALA A 99 -4.60 -1.72 -29.68
CA ALA A 99 -5.66 -1.38 -28.73
C ALA A 99 -6.90 -0.88 -29.46
N ASP A 100 -8.02 -1.54 -29.20
CA ASP A 100 -9.33 -1.17 -29.73
C ASP A 100 -10.23 -0.63 -28.62
N VAL A 101 -10.96 0.44 -28.93
CA VAL A 101 -11.94 1.01 -27.98
C VAL A 101 -13.24 0.22 -28.07
N LEU A 102 -13.50 -0.61 -27.05
CA LEU A 102 -14.71 -1.44 -27.00
C LEU A 102 -15.98 -0.63 -26.69
N LEU A 103 -15.88 0.35 -25.79
CA LEU A 103 -16.99 1.19 -25.34
C LEU A 103 -16.49 2.61 -25.10
N ARG A 104 -17.32 3.61 -25.40
CA ARG A 104 -17.08 5.04 -25.10
C ARG A 104 -18.19 5.54 -24.20
N TRP A 105 -17.84 6.36 -23.22
CA TRP A 105 -18.83 6.99 -22.35
C TRP A 105 -19.67 8.02 -23.13
N GLY A 106 -20.99 7.93 -22.97
CA GLY A 106 -22.03 8.75 -23.58
C GLY A 106 -23.40 8.30 -23.07
#